data_AF-A0A816L391-F1
#
_entry.id   AF-A0A816L391-F1
#
_cell.length_a   1.000
_cell.length_b   1.000
_cell.length_c   1.000
_cell.angle_alpha   90.00
_cell.angle_beta   90.00
_cell.angle_gamma   90.00
#
_symmetry.space_group_name_H-M   'P 1'
#
loop_
_entity.id
_entity.type
_entity.pdbx_description
1 polymer ?
#
loop_
_entity_poly.entity_id
_entity_poly.type
_entity_poly.pdbx_seq_one_letter_code
_entity_poly.pdbx_strand_id
1 'polypeptide(L)'
;MKISYNDLIGVVLEDFGIDVSPSKLNSINLSYVSPSKLNSGSKELHPVFIRNDRQEASYMNKLQENEDFHLCVTIKRRTQLSSRIVSNMIQTRDEVLITHDLPIAGNSNPLE
;
A
#
# COMPACT_ATOMS: atom_id res chain seq x y z
N MET A 1 -30.11 16.96 -6.10
CA MET A 1 -29.56 15.89 -5.25
C MET A 1 -28.08 16.21 -5.07
N LYS A 2 -27.60 16.33 -3.82
CA LYS A 2 -26.19 16.66 -3.54
C LYS A 2 -25.55 15.38 -3.02
N ILE A 3 -24.59 14.83 -3.76
CA ILE A 3 -23.83 13.64 -3.34
C ILE A 3 -22.76 14.12 -2.35
N SER A 4 -22.53 13.39 -1.26
CA SER A 4 -21.40 13.69 -0.37
C SER A 4 -20.12 13.03 -0.87
N TYR A 5 -18.98 13.43 -0.33
CA TYR A 5 -17.70 12.78 -0.58
C TYR A 5 -17.72 11.29 -0.20
N ASN A 6 -18.39 10.94 0.90
CA ASN A 6 -18.51 9.55 1.33
C ASN A 6 -19.43 8.75 0.40
N ASP A 7 -20.51 9.34 -0.09
CA ASP A 7 -21.38 8.71 -1.08
C ASP A 7 -20.61 8.47 -2.39
N LEU A 8 -19.83 9.45 -2.84
CA LEU A 8 -18.97 9.31 -4.02
C LEU A 8 -17.96 8.16 -3.85
N ILE A 9 -17.30 8.06 -2.68
CA ILE A 9 -16.43 6.90 -2.41
C ILE A 9 -17.21 5.60 -2.49
N GLY A 10 -18.39 5.53 -1.86
CA GLY A 10 -19.22 4.32 -1.84
C GLY A 10 -19.54 3.83 -3.25
N VAL A 11 -20.09 4.72 -4.10
CA VAL A 11 -20.41 4.42 -5.50
C VAL A 11 -19.18 3.96 -6.27
N VAL A 12 -18.07 4.67 -6.11
CA VAL A 12 -16.83 4.33 -6.82
C VAL A 12 -16.30 2.95 -6.41
N LEU A 13 -16.29 2.64 -5.11
CA LEU A 13 -15.83 1.32 -4.65
C LEU A 13 -16.75 0.19 -5.13
N GLU A 14 -18.05 0.42 -5.15
CA GLU A 14 -19.04 -0.52 -5.65
C GLU A 14 -18.82 -0.82 -7.15
N ASP A 15 -18.67 0.22 -7.97
CA ASP A 15 -18.41 0.10 -9.41
C ASP A 15 -17.10 -0.67 -9.71
N PHE A 16 -16.07 -0.46 -8.89
CA PHE A 16 -14.81 -1.19 -9.01
C PHE A 16 -14.83 -2.58 -8.35
N GLY A 17 -15.91 -2.98 -7.68
CA GLY A 17 -16.01 -4.26 -6.96
C GLY A 17 -15.04 -4.37 -5.78
N ILE A 18 -14.69 -3.26 -5.15
CA ILE A 18 -13.72 -3.22 -4.04
C ILE A 18 -14.46 -3.30 -2.71
N ASP A 19 -14.40 -4.45 -2.06
CA ASP A 19 -14.89 -4.61 -0.70
C ASP A 19 -13.90 -3.99 0.32
N VAL A 20 -14.19 -2.75 0.72
CA VAL A 20 -13.43 -2.05 1.77
C VAL A 20 -14.27 -1.97 3.03
N SER A 21 -13.83 -2.66 4.07
CA SER A 21 -14.41 -2.52 5.39
C SER A 21 -14.41 -1.05 5.84
N PRO A 22 -15.43 -0.53 6.54
CA PRO A 22 -15.52 0.88 6.95
C PRO A 22 -14.25 1.42 7.65
N SER A 23 -13.57 0.55 8.41
CA SER A 23 -12.31 0.83 9.10
C SER A 23 -11.10 1.07 8.19
N LYS A 24 -11.20 0.73 6.90
CA LYS A 24 -10.14 0.88 5.88
C LYS A 24 -10.43 2.02 4.91
N LEU A 25 -11.48 2.81 5.09
CA LEU A 25 -11.77 3.97 4.23
C LEU A 25 -10.59 4.97 4.18
N ASN A 26 -9.85 5.12 5.28
CA ASN A 26 -8.64 5.95 5.35
C ASN A 26 -7.48 5.47 4.45
N SER A 27 -7.58 4.26 3.90
CA SER A 27 -6.62 3.73 2.93
C SER A 27 -6.91 4.17 1.49
N ILE A 28 -8.10 4.70 1.22
CA ILE A 28 -8.50 5.12 -0.11
C ILE A 28 -8.15 6.60 -0.30
N ASN A 29 -7.57 6.92 -1.46
CA ASN A 29 -7.42 8.28 -1.91
C ASN A 29 -8.10 8.42 -3.26
N LEU A 30 -8.94 9.45 -3.37
CA LEU A 30 -9.62 9.80 -4.61
C LEU A 30 -8.91 11.02 -5.21
N SER A 31 -8.67 10.99 -6.52
CA SER A 31 -8.05 12.11 -7.24
C SER A 31 -8.54 12.16 -8.67
N TYR A 32 -8.37 13.29 -9.34
CA TYR A 32 -8.65 13.40 -10.76
C TYR A 32 -7.55 14.14 -11.50
N VAL A 33 -7.43 13.85 -12.79
CA VAL A 33 -6.56 14.56 -13.73
C VAL A 33 -7.38 15.02 -14.92
N SER A 34 -7.02 16.19 -15.47
CA SER A 34 -7.64 16.74 -16.68
C SER A 34 -6.70 16.54 -17.86
N PRO A 35 -6.99 15.61 -18.79
CA PRO A 35 -6.14 15.38 -19.96
C PRO A 35 -6.16 16.57 -20.92
N SER A 36 -7.21 17.39 -20.94
CA SER A 36 -7.32 18.54 -21.84
C SER A 36 -6.27 19.64 -21.55
N LYS A 37 -5.67 19.65 -20.36
CA LYS A 37 -4.55 20.55 -20.02
C LYS A 37 -3.19 20.09 -20.56
N LEU A 38 -3.14 19.00 -21.32
CA LEU A 38 -1.92 18.39 -21.88
C LEU A 38 -1.30 19.21 -23.04
N ASN A 39 -2.04 20.17 -23.64
CA ASN A 39 -1.65 20.84 -24.88
C ASN A 39 -0.56 21.93 -24.77
N SER A 40 0.27 21.91 -23.73
CA SER A 40 1.35 22.89 -23.57
C SER A 40 2.61 22.24 -23.00
N GLY A 41 3.34 21.54 -23.87
CA GLY A 41 4.74 21.13 -23.70
C GLY A 41 5.20 20.82 -22.28
N SER A 42 5.20 19.53 -21.92
CA SER A 42 5.90 18.98 -20.74
C SER A 42 5.59 19.65 -19.39
N LYS A 43 4.35 19.50 -18.90
CA LYS A 43 4.07 19.65 -17.46
C LYS A 43 3.37 18.39 -16.98
N GLU A 44 4.06 17.64 -16.13
CA GLU A 44 3.52 16.52 -15.38
C GLU A 44 2.17 16.93 -14.77
N LEU A 45 1.10 16.18 -15.07
CA LEU A 45 -0.23 16.50 -14.58
C LEU A 45 -0.29 16.16 -13.09
N HIS A 46 -0.29 17.17 -12.23
CA HIS A 46 -0.46 16.96 -10.80
C HIS A 46 -1.91 16.54 -10.51
N PRO A 47 -2.14 15.34 -9.94
CA PRO A 47 -3.47 14.89 -9.60
C PRO A 47 -4.07 15.79 -8.53
N VAL A 48 -5.32 16.21 -8.74
CA VAL A 48 -6.08 16.99 -7.76
C VAL A 48 -6.80 16.02 -6.85
N PHE A 49 -6.47 16.04 -5.55
CA PHE A 49 -7.06 15.15 -4.56
C PHE A 49 -8.42 15.64 -4.08
N ILE A 50 -9.37 14.71 -3.97
CA ILE A 50 -10.67 14.91 -3.34
C ILE A 50 -10.62 14.27 -1.96
N ARG A 51 -10.82 15.06 -0.90
CA ARG A 51 -10.69 14.62 0.50
C ARG A 51 -11.89 15.01 1.38
N ASN A 52 -12.83 15.80 0.85
CA ASN A 52 -14.03 16.28 1.56
C ASN A 52 -15.08 16.81 0.58
N ASP A 53 -16.28 17.07 1.10
CA ASP A 53 -17.45 17.56 0.34
C ASP A 53 -17.20 18.86 -0.42
N ARG A 54 -16.34 19.75 0.11
CA ARG A 54 -16.02 21.01 -0.59
C ARG A 54 -15.24 20.74 -1.88
N GLN A 55 -14.31 19.78 -1.83
CA GLN A 55 -13.51 19.39 -2.98
C GLN A 55 -14.32 18.53 -3.96
N GLU A 56 -15.20 17.67 -3.44
CA GLU A 56 -16.16 16.91 -4.24
C GLU A 56 -17.07 17.85 -5.02
N ALA A 57 -17.68 18.85 -4.37
CA ALA A 57 -18.53 19.82 -5.04
C ALA A 57 -17.76 20.62 -6.12
N SER A 58 -16.50 20.97 -5.83
CA SER A 58 -15.63 21.60 -6.83
C SER A 58 -15.34 20.69 -8.03
N TYR A 59 -15.24 19.38 -7.83
CA TYR A 59 -15.06 18.41 -8.90
C TYR A 59 -16.34 18.27 -9.74
N MET A 60 -17.50 18.15 -9.11
CA MET A 60 -18.78 18.05 -9.81
C MET A 60 -19.10 19.30 -10.63
N ASN A 61 -18.81 20.50 -10.10
CA ASN A 61 -18.99 21.74 -10.85
C ASN A 61 -18.10 21.77 -12.11
N LYS A 62 -16.85 21.32 -12.01
CA LYS A 62 -15.95 21.25 -13.17
C LYS A 62 -16.38 20.20 -14.20
N LEU A 63 -16.93 19.06 -13.76
CA LEU A 63 -17.51 18.07 -14.67
C LEU A 63 -18.65 18.68 -15.50
N GLN A 64 -19.46 19.56 -14.91
CA GLN A 64 -20.53 20.27 -15.63
C GLN A 64 -20.00 21.25 -16.68
N GLU A 65 -18.77 21.72 -16.54
CA GLU A 65 -18.10 22.61 -17.50
C GLU A 65 -17.59 21.86 -18.76
N ASN A 66 -17.96 20.57 -18.94
CA ASN A 66 -17.57 19.69 -20.05
C ASN A 66 -16.04 19.49 -20.18
N GLU A 67 -15.31 19.57 -19.06
CA GLU A 67 -13.91 19.17 -19.04
C GLU A 67 -13.84 17.62 -18.92
N ASP A 68 -13.07 17.00 -19.82
CA ASP A 68 -12.69 15.59 -19.67
C ASP A 68 -11.84 15.45 -18.40
N PHE A 69 -12.29 14.62 -17.47
CA PHE A 69 -11.55 14.26 -16.28
C PHE A 69 -11.45 12.76 -16.14
N HIS A 70 -10.26 12.27 -15.81
CA HIS A 70 -10.08 10.89 -15.38
C HIS A 70 -10.09 10.85 -13.86
N LEU A 71 -11.09 10.18 -13.30
CA LEU A 71 -11.12 9.87 -11.88
C LEU A 71 -10.19 8.69 -11.58
N CYS A 72 -9.36 8.82 -10.56
CA CYS A 72 -8.39 7.83 -10.15
C CYS A 72 -8.58 7.48 -8.68
N VAL A 73 -8.64 6.17 -8.40
CA VAL A 73 -8.77 5.60 -7.06
C VAL A 73 -7.44 4.95 -6.68
N THR A 74 -6.87 5.34 -5.55
CA THR A 74 -5.64 4.76 -5.03
C THR A 74 -5.91 4.09 -3.69
N ILE A 75 -5.63 2.79 -3.60
CA ILE A 75 -5.77 2.02 -2.35
C ILE A 75 -4.38 1.82 -1.73
N LYS A 76 -4.13 2.49 -0.60
CA LYS A 76 -2.93 2.30 0.21
C LYS A 76 -3.07 1.07 1.08
N ARG A 77 -2.68 -0.10 0.57
CA ARG A 77 -2.57 -1.29 1.42
C ARG A 77 -1.47 -1.05 2.44
N ARG A 78 -1.83 -0.91 3.72
CA ARG A 78 -0.87 -1.21 4.79
C ARG A 78 -0.61 -2.71 4.70
N THR A 79 0.49 -3.11 4.07
CA THR A 79 1.12 -4.36 4.43
C THR A 79 1.43 -4.27 5.91
N GLN A 80 0.63 -4.89 6.77
CA GLN A 80 1.26 -5.49 7.92
C GLN A 80 2.29 -6.44 7.32
N LEU A 81 3.56 -6.05 7.33
CA LEU A 81 4.61 -7.03 7.51
C LEU A 81 4.22 -7.75 8.80
N SER A 82 3.43 -8.82 8.66
CA SER A 82 3.38 -9.84 9.69
C SER A 82 4.84 -10.16 9.96
N SER A 83 5.31 -10.06 11.20
CA SER A 83 6.69 -10.38 11.58
C SER A 83 6.97 -11.89 11.48
N ARG A 84 6.38 -12.58 10.50
CA ARG A 84 6.19 -14.02 10.46
C ARG A 84 6.73 -14.65 9.17
N ILE A 85 7.77 -14.06 8.59
CA ILE A 85 8.60 -14.62 7.52
C ILE A 85 10.02 -14.04 7.77
N VAL A 86 11.09 -14.74 8.16
CA VAL A 86 11.48 -16.16 8.06
C VAL A 86 12.27 -16.54 9.33
N SER A 87 11.77 -17.46 10.14
CA SER A 87 12.67 -18.32 10.93
C SER A 87 13.17 -19.41 9.99
N ASN A 88 14.45 -19.75 10.10
CA ASN A 88 15.20 -20.73 9.30
C ASN A 88 15.92 -20.12 8.08
N MET A 89 16.83 -19.18 8.33
CA MET A 89 18.10 -19.27 7.60
C MET A 89 18.83 -20.50 8.13
N ILE A 90 18.86 -21.52 7.27
CA ILE A 90 19.76 -22.67 7.37
C ILE A 90 21.18 -22.12 7.53
N GLN A 91 21.80 -22.38 8.69
CA GLN A 91 23.20 -22.11 8.94
C GLN A 91 24.01 -23.06 8.06
N THR A 92 24.39 -22.59 6.88
CA THR A 92 25.37 -23.26 6.03
C THR A 92 26.67 -23.43 6.81
N ARG A 93 27.10 -24.69 6.93
CA ARG A 93 28.49 -25.06 7.20
C ARG A 93 29.41 -24.23 6.30
N ASP A 94 30.26 -23.40 6.90
CA ASP A 94 31.70 -23.60 6.82
C ASP A 94 32.46 -22.65 7.77
N GLU A 95 33.40 -23.27 8.48
CA GLU A 95 34.65 -22.72 9.02
C GLU A 95 34.60 -21.49 9.95
N VAL A 96 34.61 -21.76 11.27
CA VAL A 96 35.46 -20.98 12.18
C VAL A 96 36.19 -21.95 13.11
N LEU A 97 37.49 -22.09 12.84
CA LEU A 97 38.51 -22.60 13.72
C LEU A 97 38.45 -21.82 15.06
N ILE A 98 37.92 -22.41 16.11
CA ILE A 98 38.14 -21.92 17.48
C ILE A 98 38.65 -23.10 18.30
N THR A 99 39.97 -23.08 18.49
CA THR A 99 40.70 -23.82 19.51
C THR A 99 40.05 -23.57 20.87
N HIS A 100 39.39 -24.59 21.41
CA HIS A 100 39.08 -24.65 22.82
C HIS A 100 39.96 -25.71 23.46
N ASP A 101 40.90 -25.21 24.25
CA ASP A 101 41.77 -25.95 25.15
C ASP A 101 40.97 -26.99 25.95
N LEU A 102 41.49 -28.22 25.95
CA LEU A 102 41.06 -29.28 26.86
C LEU A 102 41.14 -28.81 28.32
N PRO A 103 40.25 -29.35 29.17
CA PRO A 103 40.78 -30.12 30.27
C PRO A 103 40.30 -31.56 30.23
N ILE A 104 41.30 -32.43 30.34
CA ILE A 104 41.22 -33.88 30.46
C ILE A 104 40.53 -34.26 31.78
N ALA A 105 39.43 -35.00 31.68
CA ALA A 105 38.89 -35.90 32.70
C ALA A 105 37.91 -36.84 31.96
N GLY A 106 37.97 -38.16 32.00
CA GLY A 106 38.75 -39.15 32.71
C GLY A 106 38.00 -40.46 32.44
N ASN A 107 38.65 -41.38 31.73
CA ASN A 107 38.37 -42.82 31.61
C ASN A 107 36.91 -43.33 31.80
N SER A 108 36.32 -43.87 30.74
CA SER A 108 35.39 -45.00 30.82
C SER A 108 35.75 -46.01 29.73
N ASN A 109 36.36 -47.12 30.14
CA ASN A 109 36.72 -48.29 29.33
C ASN A 109 35.56 -48.80 28.44
N PRO A 110 35.81 -49.31 27.22
CA PRO A 110 34.91 -50.26 26.58
C PRO A 110 35.15 -51.67 27.12
N LEU A 111 34.04 -52.35 27.38
CA LEU A 111 33.92 -53.78 27.62
C LEU A 111 34.17 -54.55 26.31
N GLU A 112 34.75 -55.75 26.46
CA GLU A 112 35.08 -56.80 25.47
C GLU A 112 36.35 -56.65 24.62
#